data_AF-A0A1W6ZNR1-F1
#
_entry.id   AF-A0A1W6ZNR1-F1
#
_cell.length_a   1.000
_cell.length_b   1.000
_cell.length_c   1.000
_cell.angle_alpha   90.00
_cell.angle_beta   90.00
_cell.angle_gamma   90.00
#
_symmetry.space_group_name_H-M   'P 1'
#
loop_
_entity.id
_entity.type
_entity.pdbx_description
1 polymer ?
#
loop_
_entity_poly.entity_id
_entity_poly.type
_entity_poly.pdbx_seq_one_letter_code
_entity_poly.pdbx_strand_id
1 'polypeptide(L)'
;MSGGSRIDAWMRRVARMAVVAAALWMSPAYADGAAVGSLSLVLDQARLVKLPERVATIVIGNPLIADATLQPGGLMVMTGKGYGTTNLIALDRKGDVLLEKRVRVSGPSLDTVVVYKGVNRETYSCTPTCAPRIVPGDAEAFFAQTLAQTTTLNTQASGMSNSK
;
A
#
# COMPACT_ATOMS: atom_id res chain seq x y z
N MET A 1 39.58 68.46 16.77
CA MET A 1 38.33 67.66 16.71
C MET A 1 37.94 67.50 15.24
N SER A 2 38.31 66.38 14.61
CA SER A 2 37.61 65.07 14.61
C SER A 2 36.46 65.12 13.58
N GLY A 3 36.55 64.54 12.38
CA GLY A 3 37.16 63.24 12.02
C GLY A 3 36.10 62.17 11.69
N GLY A 4 34.80 62.46 11.88
CA GLY A 4 33.74 61.44 11.87
C GLY A 4 33.00 61.16 10.54
N SER A 5 32.86 62.12 9.62
CA SER A 5 31.83 62.00 8.56
C SER A 5 32.18 61.07 7.39
N ARG A 6 33.46 60.75 7.17
CA ARG A 6 33.88 59.87 6.06
C ARG A 6 33.78 58.38 6.39
N ILE A 7 33.83 58.02 7.68
CA ILE A 7 33.78 56.64 8.16
C ILE A 7 32.34 56.12 8.08
N ASP A 8 31.36 56.98 8.40
CA ASP A 8 29.93 56.64 8.36
C ASP A 8 29.41 56.31 6.96
N ALA A 9 29.92 57.01 5.93
CA ALA A 9 29.52 56.77 4.54
C ALA A 9 30.11 55.47 3.98
N TRP A 10 31.30 55.07 4.43
CA TRP A 10 31.93 53.80 4.06
C TRP A 10 31.22 52.62 4.75
N MET A 11 30.90 52.75 6.05
CA MET A 11 30.17 51.73 6.81
C MET A 11 28.74 51.49 6.27
N ARG A 12 28.04 52.53 5.83
CA ARG A 12 26.68 52.39 5.22
C ARG A 12 26.69 51.73 3.85
N ARG A 13 27.78 51.83 3.08
CA ARG A 13 27.92 51.18 1.76
C ARG A 13 28.32 49.70 1.91
N VAL A 14 29.18 49.37 2.86
CA VAL A 14 29.54 47.97 3.19
C VAL A 14 28.34 47.22 3.77
N ALA A 15 27.54 47.87 4.63
CA ALA A 15 26.33 47.27 5.19
C ALA A 15 25.25 46.96 4.13
N ARG A 16 25.15 47.76 3.05
CA ARG A 16 24.18 47.52 1.97
C ARG A 16 24.61 46.41 1.00
N MET A 17 25.91 46.19 0.77
CA MET A 17 26.39 45.06 -0.04
C MET A 17 26.33 43.71 0.71
N ALA A 18 26.44 43.72 2.05
CA ALA A 18 26.33 42.50 2.85
C ALA A 18 24.90 41.91 2.88
N VAL A 19 23.86 42.73 2.71
CA VAL A 19 22.46 42.27 2.73
C VAL A 19 22.05 41.56 1.43
N VAL A 20 22.68 41.85 0.29
CA VAL A 20 22.39 41.18 -0.99
C VAL A 20 23.14 39.84 -1.13
N ALA A 21 24.28 39.67 -0.47
CA ALA A 21 25.06 38.42 -0.52
C ALA A 21 24.56 37.32 0.45
N ALA A 22 23.81 37.69 1.50
CA ALA A 22 23.31 36.73 2.49
C ALA A 22 22.01 36.00 2.07
N ALA A 23 21.35 36.43 1.00
CA ALA A 23 20.08 35.83 0.55
C ALA A 23 20.26 34.60 -0.37
N LEU A 24 21.49 34.24 -0.75
CA LEU A 24 21.78 33.17 -1.72
C LEU A 24 22.23 31.83 -1.11
N TRP A 25 22.27 31.69 0.22
CA TRP A 25 22.87 30.52 0.91
C TRP A 25 21.89 29.70 1.75
N MET A 26 20.59 29.81 1.52
CA MET A 26 19.60 28.96 2.17
C MET A 26 18.57 28.47 1.14
N SER A 27 19.03 27.65 0.21
CA SER A 27 18.14 26.72 -0.47
C SER A 27 17.88 25.57 0.51
N PRO A 28 16.64 25.36 1.00
CA PRO A 28 16.32 24.09 1.62
C PRO A 28 16.36 23.07 0.49
N ALA A 29 17.41 22.25 0.46
CA ALA A 29 17.38 21.02 -0.30
C ALA A 29 16.27 20.17 0.32
N TYR A 30 15.07 20.23 -0.24
CA TYR A 30 14.04 19.23 -0.01
C TYR A 30 14.60 17.93 -0.59
N ALA A 31 15.32 17.19 0.24
CA ALA A 31 15.60 15.79 0.01
C ALA A 31 14.25 15.10 0.05
N ASP A 32 13.65 14.93 -1.13
CA ASP A 32 12.55 14.01 -1.34
C ASP A 32 13.14 12.61 -1.16
N GLY A 33 13.32 12.23 0.10
CA GLY A 33 13.74 10.89 0.47
C GLY A 33 12.66 9.99 -0.09
N ALA A 34 12.98 9.32 -1.20
CA ALA A 34 12.14 8.31 -1.81
C ALA A 34 11.75 7.34 -0.69
N ALA A 35 10.54 7.54 -0.15
CA ALA A 35 9.99 6.67 0.84
C ALA A 35 10.07 5.28 0.22
N VAL A 36 10.74 4.35 0.90
CA VAL A 36 10.70 2.93 0.56
C VAL A 36 9.23 2.53 0.65
N GLY A 37 8.52 2.72 -0.46
CA GLY A 37 7.08 2.79 -0.48
C GLY A 37 6.54 1.40 -0.22
N SER A 38 5.94 1.20 0.95
CA SER A 38 5.21 -0.02 1.24
C SER A 38 3.99 -0.08 0.33
N LEU A 39 3.75 -1.24 -0.27
CA LEU A 39 2.55 -1.48 -1.04
C LEU A 39 1.45 -1.93 -0.09
N SER A 40 0.46 -1.07 0.14
CA SER A 40 -0.74 -1.41 0.89
C SER A 40 -1.76 -2.11 0.00
N LEU A 41 -2.23 -3.27 0.45
CA LEU A 41 -3.36 -4.00 -0.10
C LEU A 41 -4.44 -4.15 0.96
N VAL A 42 -5.68 -4.26 0.50
CA VAL A 42 -6.82 -4.60 1.36
C VAL A 42 -7.12 -6.08 1.16
N LEU A 43 -7.46 -6.77 2.25
CA LEU A 43 -7.88 -8.17 2.23
C LEU A 43 -9.05 -8.37 1.25
N ASP A 44 -8.97 -9.42 0.45
CA ASP A 44 -9.94 -9.80 -0.60
C ASP A 44 -10.09 -8.76 -1.72
N GLN A 45 -9.11 -7.86 -1.87
CA GLN A 45 -9.11 -6.87 -2.95
C GLN A 45 -7.87 -7.00 -3.83
N ALA A 46 -8.09 -6.77 -5.12
CA ALA A 46 -7.04 -6.69 -6.12
C ALA A 46 -6.64 -5.22 -6.36
N ARG A 47 -5.35 -4.98 -6.54
CA ARG A 47 -4.78 -3.70 -6.92
C ARG A 47 -3.88 -3.86 -8.13
N LEU A 48 -4.07 -2.99 -9.11
CA LEU A 48 -3.19 -2.90 -10.27
C LEU A 48 -1.93 -2.13 -9.91
N VAL A 49 -0.78 -2.71 -10.25
CA VAL A 49 0.54 -2.13 -10.04
C VAL A 49 1.29 -2.18 -11.37
N LYS A 50 1.77 -1.03 -11.83
CA LYS A 50 2.63 -0.95 -13.01
C LYS A 50 4.05 -1.32 -12.62
N LEU A 51 4.63 -2.29 -13.33
CA LEU A 51 6.00 -2.73 -13.10
C LEU A 51 6.98 -1.98 -14.02
N PRO A 52 8.26 -1.90 -13.62
CA PRO A 52 9.31 -1.41 -14.50
C PRO A 52 9.41 -2.25 -15.77
N GLU A 53 9.89 -1.62 -16.83
CA GLU A 53 10.28 -2.35 -18.03
C GLU A 53 11.38 -3.36 -17.68
N ARG A 54 11.34 -4.54 -18.30
CA ARG A 54 12.27 -5.69 -18.15
C ARG A 54 11.98 -6.69 -17.02
N VAL A 55 10.92 -6.53 -16.22
CA VAL A 55 10.53 -7.59 -15.26
C VAL A 55 10.19 -8.87 -16.00
N ALA A 56 10.81 -9.98 -15.58
CA ALA A 56 10.59 -11.31 -16.12
C ALA A 56 10.00 -12.25 -15.08
N THR A 57 10.43 -12.13 -13.82
CA THR A 57 10.04 -13.01 -12.73
C THR A 57 9.58 -12.19 -11.54
N ILE A 58 8.53 -12.65 -10.88
CA ILE A 58 8.00 -12.05 -9.66
C ILE A 58 8.03 -13.11 -8.57
N VAL A 59 8.55 -12.73 -7.41
CA VAL A 59 8.63 -13.59 -6.23
C VAL A 59 7.91 -12.89 -5.08
N ILE A 60 7.03 -13.63 -4.42
CA ILE A 60 6.36 -13.19 -3.20
C ILE A 60 6.83 -14.08 -2.06
N GLY A 61 7.26 -13.48 -0.95
CA GLY A 61 7.78 -14.27 0.18
C GLY A 61 6.73 -15.18 0.82
N ASN A 62 5.47 -14.73 0.90
CA ASN A 62 4.36 -15.53 1.44
C ASN A 62 3.08 -15.38 0.59
N PRO A 63 2.74 -16.39 -0.25
CA PRO A 63 1.56 -16.38 -1.12
C PRO A 63 0.23 -16.55 -0.37
N LEU A 64 0.24 -16.86 0.94
CA LEU A 64 -0.95 -16.87 1.79
C LEU A 64 -1.34 -15.46 2.23
N ILE A 65 -0.39 -14.51 2.26
CA ILE A 65 -0.66 -13.11 2.63
C ILE A 65 -1.08 -12.32 1.39
N ALA A 66 -0.30 -12.40 0.31
CA ALA A 66 -0.59 -11.71 -0.94
C ALA A 66 -0.21 -12.57 -2.13
N ASP A 67 -0.90 -12.42 -3.24
CA ASP A 67 -0.59 -13.09 -4.50
C ASP A 67 -0.48 -12.05 -5.62
N ALA A 68 0.22 -12.40 -6.71
CA ALA A 68 0.36 -11.52 -7.86
C ALA A 68 0.36 -12.30 -9.16
N THR A 69 -0.35 -11.75 -10.15
CA THR A 69 -0.35 -12.26 -11.51
C THR A 69 0.12 -11.18 -12.47
N LEU A 70 1.04 -11.54 -13.36
CA LEU A 70 1.54 -10.65 -14.39
C LEU A 70 0.59 -10.70 -15.60
N GLN A 71 0.10 -9.55 -16.02
CA GLN A 71 -0.69 -9.36 -17.22
C GLN A 71 0.20 -8.87 -18.36
N PRO A 72 -0.18 -9.12 -19.63
CA PRO A 72 0.50 -8.55 -20.79
C PRO A 72 0.60 -7.02 -20.67
N GLY A 73 1.72 -6.45 -21.12
CA GLY A 73 1.94 -5.00 -21.10
C GLY A 73 2.53 -4.43 -19.80
N GLY A 74 3.09 -5.28 -18.93
CA GLY A 74 3.82 -4.83 -17.73
C GLY A 74 2.92 -4.39 -16.56
N LEU A 75 1.66 -4.82 -16.58
CA LEU A 75 0.72 -4.63 -15.48
C LEU A 75 0.71 -5.87 -14.59
N MET A 76 0.78 -5.68 -13.28
CA MET A 76 0.64 -6.74 -12.30
C MET A 76 -0.64 -6.54 -11.51
N VAL A 77 -1.45 -7.58 -11.42
CA VAL A 77 -2.61 -7.64 -10.54
C VAL A 77 -2.15 -8.26 -9.23
N MET A 78 -2.19 -7.49 -8.14
CA MET A 78 -1.85 -7.98 -6.81
C MET A 78 -3.10 -8.14 -5.95
N THR A 79 -3.24 -9.26 -5.26
CA THR A 79 -4.42 -9.59 -4.45
C THR A 79 -4.01 -9.84 -3.00
N GLY A 80 -4.67 -9.16 -2.06
CA GLY A 80 -4.52 -9.44 -0.63
C GLY A 80 -5.33 -10.67 -0.24
N LYS A 81 -4.69 -11.71 0.32
CA LYS A 81 -5.33 -12.99 0.70
C LYS A 81 -5.39 -13.22 2.21
N GLY A 82 -4.45 -12.64 2.96
CA GLY A 82 -4.36 -12.80 4.40
C GLY A 82 -3.72 -11.59 5.05
N TYR A 83 -4.02 -11.38 6.33
CA TYR A 83 -3.44 -10.29 7.10
C TYR A 83 -1.93 -10.49 7.28
N GLY A 84 -1.19 -9.38 7.22
CA GLY A 84 0.22 -9.39 7.59
C GLY A 84 1.06 -8.53 6.68
N THR A 85 2.35 -8.85 6.67
CA THR A 85 3.34 -8.14 5.88
C THR A 85 4.26 -9.17 5.23
N THR A 86 4.44 -9.05 3.92
CA THR A 86 5.33 -9.89 3.12
C THR A 86 6.18 -9.01 2.21
N ASN A 87 7.05 -9.61 1.42
CA ASN A 87 7.88 -8.92 0.44
C ASN A 87 7.51 -9.34 -0.98
N LEU A 88 7.69 -8.39 -1.89
CA LEU A 88 7.59 -8.54 -3.33
C LEU A 88 8.97 -8.25 -3.91
N ILE A 89 9.51 -9.19 -4.68
CA ILE A 89 10.76 -9.05 -5.41
C ILE A 89 10.46 -9.26 -6.89
N ALA A 90 10.89 -8.31 -7.71
CA ALA A 90 10.82 -8.42 -9.17
C ALA A 90 12.23 -8.53 -9.75
N LEU A 91 12.44 -9.53 -10.59
CA LEU A 91 13.72 -9.84 -11.22
C LEU A 91 13.63 -9.65 -12.72
N ASP A 92 14.76 -9.31 -13.34
CA ASP A 92 14.91 -9.35 -14.80
C ASP A 92 15.27 -10.76 -15.32
N ARG A 93 15.50 -10.89 -16.63
CA ARG A 93 15.88 -12.18 -17.24
C ARG A 93 17.27 -12.68 -16.86
N LYS A 94 18.15 -11.79 -16.37
CA LYS A 94 19.51 -12.13 -15.91
C LYS A 94 19.53 -12.51 -14.43
N GLY A 95 18.43 -12.30 -13.72
CA GLY A 95 18.31 -12.54 -12.28
C GLY A 95 18.62 -11.30 -11.43
N ASP A 96 18.82 -10.14 -12.06
CA ASP A 96 19.07 -8.90 -11.33
C ASP A 96 17.77 -8.41 -10.66
N VAL A 97 17.88 -7.95 -9.41
CA VAL A 97 16.74 -7.39 -8.67
C VAL A 97 16.42 -6.01 -9.21
N LEU A 98 15.25 -5.89 -9.86
CA LEU A 98 14.75 -4.63 -10.39
C LEU A 98 13.93 -3.84 -9.37
N LEU A 99 13.23 -4.56 -8.48
CA LEU A 99 12.37 -3.97 -7.47
C LEU A 99 12.29 -4.88 -6.25
N GLU A 100 12.38 -4.29 -5.07
CA GLU A 100 12.01 -4.92 -3.81
C GLU A 100 11.07 -3.99 -3.03
N LYS A 101 9.90 -4.50 -2.63
CA LYS A 101 8.93 -3.75 -1.83
C LYS A 101 8.35 -4.61 -0.73
N ARG A 102 8.05 -3.95 0.39
CA ARG A 102 7.25 -4.53 1.47
C ARG A 102 5.76 -4.40 1.14
N VAL A 103 5.04 -5.51 1.12
CA VAL A 103 3.60 -5.59 0.89
C VAL A 103 2.90 -5.75 2.24
N ARG A 104 2.00 -4.84 2.57
CA ARG A 104 1.19 -4.89 3.80
C ARG A 104 -0.25 -5.12 3.44
N VAL A 105 -0.86 -6.15 4.02
CA VAL A 105 -2.27 -6.47 3.83
C VAL A 105 -3.03 -6.17 5.11
N SER A 106 -3.98 -5.25 5.01
CA SER A 106 -4.87 -4.85 6.09
C SER A 106 -6.31 -5.27 5.81
N GLY A 107 -7.13 -5.29 6.86
CA GLY A 107 -8.55 -5.61 6.73
C GLY A 107 -9.31 -4.55 5.94
N PRO A 108 -10.51 -4.90 5.44
CA PRO A 108 -11.39 -3.91 4.87
C PRO A 108 -11.85 -2.93 5.95
N SER A 109 -11.76 -1.64 5.66
CA SER A 109 -12.20 -0.56 6.56
C SER A 109 -13.51 0.07 6.12
N LEU A 110 -13.94 -0.15 4.88
CA LEU A 110 -15.16 0.40 4.33
C LEU A 110 -16.29 -0.61 4.53
N ASP A 111 -17.44 -0.09 4.95
CA ASP A 111 -18.71 -0.82 5.06
C ASP A 111 -18.62 -2.16 5.80
N THR A 112 -17.68 -2.28 6.73
CA THR A 112 -17.42 -3.51 7.48
C THR A 112 -17.67 -3.26 8.96
N VAL A 113 -18.47 -4.13 9.58
CA VAL A 113 -18.75 -4.10 11.03
C VAL A 113 -18.18 -5.37 11.65
N VAL A 114 -17.44 -5.21 12.74
CA VAL A 114 -16.90 -6.32 13.52
C VAL A 114 -17.61 -6.37 14.87
N VAL A 115 -18.23 -7.51 15.17
CA VAL A 115 -18.95 -7.75 16.43
C VAL A 115 -18.12 -8.69 17.28
N TYR A 116 -17.88 -8.31 18.55
CA TYR A 116 -17.20 -9.16 19.53
C TYR A 116 -18.22 -9.66 20.56
N LYS A 117 -18.40 -10.99 20.63
CA LYS A 117 -19.23 -11.68 21.62
C LYS A 117 -18.32 -12.46 22.57
N GLY A 118 -17.76 -11.76 23.56
CA GLY A 118 -16.68 -12.29 24.39
C GLY A 118 -15.42 -12.48 23.53
N VAL A 119 -14.91 -13.71 23.45
CA VAL A 119 -13.74 -14.06 22.60
C VAL A 119 -14.12 -14.31 21.14
N ASN A 120 -15.42 -14.43 20.84
CA ASN A 120 -15.88 -14.72 19.49
C ASN A 120 -15.95 -13.44 18.67
N ARG A 121 -15.21 -13.41 17.56
CA ARG A 121 -15.23 -12.32 16.58
C ARG A 121 -16.08 -12.71 15.38
N GLU A 122 -16.98 -11.83 14.96
CA GLU A 122 -17.82 -12.01 13.77
C GLU A 122 -17.69 -10.77 12.88
N THR A 123 -17.43 -10.96 11.59
CA THR A 123 -17.31 -9.85 10.64
C THR A 123 -18.50 -9.80 9.68
N TYR A 124 -19.01 -8.60 9.43
CA TYR A 124 -20.15 -8.31 8.58
C TYR A 124 -19.82 -7.25 7.52
N SER A 125 -20.40 -7.39 6.34
CA SER A 125 -20.42 -6.37 5.28
C SER A 125 -21.78 -5.69 5.27
N CYS A 126 -21.83 -4.37 5.47
CA CYS A 126 -23.05 -3.61 5.71
C CYS A 126 -23.27 -2.53 4.65
N THR A 127 -24.02 -2.87 3.60
CA THR A 127 -24.39 -1.92 2.53
C THR A 127 -25.77 -2.27 1.93
N PRO A 128 -26.90 -1.63 2.32
CA PRO A 128 -27.21 -0.96 3.59
C PRO A 128 -27.60 -1.94 4.72
N THR A 129 -27.91 -3.19 4.38
CA THR A 129 -28.17 -4.29 5.32
C THR A 129 -26.89 -5.09 5.56
N CYS A 130 -26.68 -5.55 6.80
CA CYS A 130 -25.49 -6.34 7.15
C CYS A 130 -25.65 -7.81 6.77
N ALA A 131 -24.69 -8.33 6.01
CA ALA A 131 -24.56 -9.74 5.68
C ALA A 131 -23.25 -10.31 6.27
N PRO A 132 -23.23 -11.59 6.71
CA PRO A 132 -22.03 -12.21 7.24
C PRO A 132 -20.93 -12.28 6.17
N ARG A 133 -19.69 -12.01 6.57
CA ARG A 133 -18.51 -12.02 5.71
C ARG A 133 -17.48 -12.97 6.30
N ILE A 134 -16.91 -13.82 5.46
CA ILE A 134 -15.82 -14.71 5.87
C ILE A 134 -14.53 -13.89 5.95
N VAL A 135 -13.96 -13.75 7.14
CA VAL A 135 -12.68 -13.06 7.34
C VAL A 135 -11.74 -13.91 8.21
N PRO A 136 -10.45 -14.07 7.82
CA PRO A 136 -9.49 -14.74 8.67
C PRO A 136 -9.42 -14.10 10.07
N GLY A 137 -9.54 -14.92 11.11
CA GLY A 137 -9.58 -14.47 12.50
C GLY A 137 -10.98 -14.31 13.11
N ASP A 138 -12.05 -14.57 12.35
CA ASP A 138 -13.39 -14.75 12.93
C ASP A 138 -13.51 -16.08 13.69
N ALA A 139 -14.51 -16.16 14.58
CA ALA A 139 -14.80 -17.34 15.38
C ALA A 139 -15.08 -18.56 14.49
N GLU A 140 -14.49 -19.70 14.86
CA GLU A 140 -14.53 -20.94 14.06
C GLU A 140 -15.96 -21.36 13.68
N ALA A 141 -16.90 -21.31 14.62
CA ALA A 141 -18.29 -21.67 14.36
C ALA A 141 -18.94 -20.76 13.32
N PHE A 142 -18.74 -19.44 13.41
CA PHE A 142 -19.25 -18.46 12.46
C PHE A 142 -18.62 -18.63 11.08
N PHE A 143 -17.31 -18.84 11.03
CA PHE A 143 -16.55 -19.10 9.81
C PHE A 143 -17.06 -20.35 9.10
N ALA A 144 -17.17 -21.48 9.83
CA ALA A 144 -17.59 -22.76 9.28
C ALA A 144 -19.03 -22.72 8.75
N GLN A 145 -19.95 -22.10 9.48
CA GLN A 145 -21.35 -21.95 9.06
C GLN A 145 -21.48 -21.09 7.79
N THR A 146 -20.81 -19.94 7.75
CA THR A 146 -20.86 -19.03 6.59
C THR A 146 -20.23 -19.67 5.35
N LEU A 147 -19.14 -20.43 5.53
CA LEU A 147 -18.49 -21.17 4.46
C LEU A 147 -19.40 -22.31 3.93
N ALA A 148 -20.06 -23.06 4.82
CA ALA A 148 -20.98 -24.12 4.42
C ALA A 148 -22.18 -23.59 3.61
N GLN A 149 -22.73 -22.43 4.00
CA GLN A 149 -23.78 -21.75 3.25
C GLN A 149 -23.30 -21.34 1.86
N THR A 150 -22.11 -20.71 1.77
CA THR A 150 -21.51 -20.29 0.50
C THR A 150 -21.25 -21.49 -0.43
N THR A 151 -20.69 -22.58 0.10
CA THR A 151 -20.43 -23.81 -0.68
C THR A 151 -21.73 -24.40 -1.21
N THR A 152 -22.79 -24.45 -0.40
CA THR A 152 -24.11 -24.96 -0.82
C THR A 152 -24.69 -24.13 -1.96
N LEU A 153 -24.54 -22.80 -1.90
CA LEU A 153 -24.97 -21.92 -2.99
C LEU A 153 -24.15 -22.14 -4.27
N ASN A 154 -22.83 -22.29 -4.14
CA ASN A 154 -21.95 -22.52 -5.29
C ASN A 154 -22.20 -23.87 -5.97
N THR A 155 -22.49 -24.93 -5.21
CA THR A 155 -22.81 -26.25 -5.79
C THR A 155 -24.15 -26.23 -6.52
N GLN A 156 -25.16 -25.55 -5.99
CA GLN A 156 -26.44 -25.34 -6.68
C GLN A 156 -26.28 -24.52 -7.97
N ALA A 157 -25.50 -23.44 -7.92
CA ALA A 157 -25.21 -22.62 -9.10
C ALA A 157 -24.45 -23.39 -10.19
N SER A 158 -23.49 -24.23 -9.79
CA SER A 158 -22.70 -25.06 -10.72
C SER A 158 -23.53 -26.19 -11.35
N GLY A 159 -24.49 -26.77 -10.60
CA GLY A 159 -25.41 -27.79 -11.11
C GLY A 159 -26.37 -27.28 -12.18
N MET A 160 -26.75 -26.00 -12.15
CA MET A 160 -27.57 -25.36 -13.18
C MET A 160 -26.80 -25.08 -14.47
N SER A 161 -25.48 -24.84 -14.40
CA SER A 161 -24.64 -24.59 -15.58
C SER A 161 -24.41 -25.82 -16.45
N ASN A 162 -24.63 -27.02 -15.93
CA ASN A 162 -24.38 -28.30 -16.62
C ASN A 162 -25.63 -28.92 -17.26
N SER A 163 -26.77 -28.22 -17.26
CA SER A 163 -28.05 -28.73 -17.77
C SER A 163 -28.41 -28.19 -19.16
N LYS A 164 -27.43 -27.91 -20.03
CA LYS A 164 -27.66 -27.48 -21.42
C LYS A 164 -26.98 -28.42 -22.42
#